data_AF-A0A7C2F647-F1
#
_entry.id   AF-A0A7C2F647-F1
#
_cell.length_a   1.000
_cell.length_b   1.000
_cell.length_c   1.000
_cell.angle_alpha   90.00
_cell.angle_beta   90.00
_cell.angle_gamma   90.00
#
_symmetry.space_group_name_H-M   'P 1'
#
loop_
_entity.id
_entity.type
_entity.pdbx_description
1 polymer ?
#
loop_
_entity_poly.entity_id
_entity_poly.type
_entity_poly.pdbx_seq_one_letter_code
_entity_poly.pdbx_strand_id
1 'polypeptide(L)'
;MEGLEQVFTHRADEYSGKIICFYIPLSGSGITGNIMSFSTGDVYNSSLRRLPPSGPFLRSLRSLEGDRFLRSAFKLSFVVLVLAGWLTWAFLARVSVYTVSDSARLEVAAEVHPVESPTTGPVVAVHMVVGQQVKSGQVLVELENEPDRLRLNEQQTRHDTLALQQDALLRRVEAEETTIADLRLSSQAAIEEAQARYDQAEAAALFAGEQARRMLRLHASGLVPEVEMMRANAEATQHNSAATALKLAITRLDKDRKTREDEHRTRIEQLKQELASIQGASRIERAAIGRIEHDMQRRQIRAPIDGQLGEVANLRAGSMVREADKIATVIPNGSLRVIAEFLPQEALGRIYQGQTARLRLDGFPWTQYGSIRATVVNRASEARDGRVRVELAAHLDPASAIPFQHGMPGSVEIEVERISPAKLVLRAVGKWVGASSNAMTDSGGNDR
;
A
#
# COMPACT_ATOMS: atom_id res chain seq x y z
N MET A 1 58.66 -13.61 4.93
CA MET A 1 57.81 -14.61 5.57
C MET A 1 56.72 -14.93 4.56
N GLU A 2 57.03 -15.79 3.59
CA GLU A 2 56.92 -17.27 3.68
C GLU A 2 55.43 -17.66 3.73
N GLY A 3 54.87 -18.52 2.89
CA GLY A 3 55.32 -19.39 1.79
C GLY A 3 54.04 -19.89 1.09
N LEU A 4 53.99 -20.05 -0.25
CA LEU A 4 54.53 -21.13 -1.08
C LEU A 4 53.73 -22.45 -1.03
N GLU A 5 52.99 -22.71 -2.11
CA GLU A 5 52.93 -23.97 -2.92
C GLU A 5 52.09 -23.63 -4.19
N GLN A 6 52.65 -23.35 -5.37
CA GLN A 6 53.20 -24.27 -6.41
C GLN A 6 52.29 -25.48 -6.66
N VAL A 7 51.77 -25.70 -7.88
CA VAL A 7 52.51 -26.34 -8.98
C VAL A 7 52.25 -25.68 -10.35
N PHE A 8 53.36 -25.39 -11.04
CA PHE A 8 53.51 -25.00 -12.43
C PHE A 8 54.38 -26.09 -13.08
N THR A 9 53.96 -26.67 -14.21
CA THR A 9 54.80 -27.42 -15.16
C THR A 9 53.96 -27.60 -16.44
N HIS A 10 54.43 -27.45 -17.68
CA HIS A 10 55.76 -27.21 -18.22
C HIS A 10 55.57 -26.63 -19.64
N ARG A 11 56.36 -25.61 -19.99
CA ARG A 11 56.67 -25.27 -21.39
C ARG A 11 57.80 -26.20 -21.83
N ALA A 12 57.70 -26.82 -22.99
CA ALA A 12 58.84 -27.43 -23.65
C ALA A 12 58.71 -27.21 -25.15
N ASP A 13 59.62 -26.39 -25.65
CA ASP A 13 59.98 -26.30 -27.06
C ASP A 13 60.70 -27.59 -27.50
N GLU A 14 60.80 -27.72 -28.82
CA GLU A 14 61.91 -28.30 -29.59
C GLU A 14 61.73 -29.66 -30.32
N TYR A 15 61.69 -29.53 -31.65
CA TYR A 15 62.21 -30.38 -32.73
C TYR A 15 62.42 -31.89 -32.54
N SER A 16 61.65 -32.68 -33.30
CA SER A 16 62.09 -33.85 -34.09
C SER A 16 60.86 -34.36 -34.85
N GLY A 17 60.71 -34.15 -36.16
CA GLY A 17 61.41 -34.95 -37.15
C GLY A 17 60.72 -36.31 -37.36
N LYS A 18 59.69 -36.37 -38.22
CA LYS A 18 59.46 -37.54 -39.10
C LYS A 18 58.46 -37.24 -40.22
N ILE A 19 59.06 -37.09 -41.38
CA ILE A 19 58.53 -37.25 -42.73
C ILE A 19 57.86 -38.61 -42.84
N ILE A 20 56.61 -38.68 -43.32
CA ILE A 20 56.13 -39.83 -44.10
C ILE A 20 55.36 -39.29 -45.30
N CYS A 21 56.07 -39.29 -46.44
CA CYS A 21 55.55 -39.10 -47.78
C CYS A 21 55.07 -40.44 -48.35
N PHE A 22 53.95 -40.35 -49.08
CA PHE A 22 53.53 -41.07 -50.29
C PHE A 22 53.67 -42.60 -50.39
N TYR A 23 52.54 -43.24 -50.75
CA TYR A 23 52.50 -44.08 -51.95
C TYR A 23 51.11 -44.04 -52.60
N ILE A 24 51.00 -43.31 -53.70
CA ILE A 24 49.97 -43.45 -54.74
C ILE A 24 50.71 -44.02 -55.94
N PRO A 25 50.31 -45.15 -56.53
CA PRO A 25 50.82 -45.54 -57.83
C PRO A 25 50.02 -44.86 -58.94
N LEU A 26 50.75 -44.18 -59.82
CA LEU A 26 50.31 -43.64 -61.10
C LEU A 26 51.10 -44.34 -62.22
N SER A 27 50.52 -44.31 -63.42
CA SER A 27 51.12 -44.63 -64.73
C SER A 27 51.02 -46.11 -65.15
N GLY A 28 50.63 -46.46 -66.38
CA GLY A 28 50.34 -45.64 -67.55
C GLY A 28 50.43 -46.49 -68.83
N SER A 29 49.64 -46.07 -69.83
CA SER A 29 49.85 -46.16 -71.29
C SER A 29 50.16 -47.49 -72.00
N GLY A 30 49.47 -47.73 -73.14
CA GLY A 30 50.12 -48.34 -74.31
C GLY A 30 49.29 -49.28 -75.21
N ILE A 31 48.48 -48.69 -76.10
CA ILE A 31 48.22 -49.02 -77.53
C ILE A 31 48.52 -50.45 -78.05
N THR A 32 47.53 -51.08 -78.72
CA THR A 32 47.53 -51.65 -80.11
C THR A 32 46.63 -52.88 -80.21
N GLY A 33 46.01 -53.12 -81.38
CA GLY A 33 45.64 -54.50 -81.77
C GLY A 33 44.23 -54.70 -82.34
N ASN A 34 44.17 -54.64 -83.67
CA ASN A 34 43.05 -54.92 -84.56
C ASN A 34 42.50 -56.37 -84.53
N ILE A 35 41.23 -56.48 -84.97
CA ILE A 35 40.62 -57.49 -85.88
C ILE A 35 40.65 -58.97 -85.48
N MET A 36 39.44 -59.54 -85.37
CA MET A 36 38.94 -60.79 -86.00
C MET A 36 37.73 -61.28 -85.20
N SER A 37 36.65 -61.88 -85.72
CA SER A 37 36.15 -62.16 -87.06
C SER A 37 34.95 -63.13 -86.88
N PHE A 38 34.09 -63.24 -87.90
CA PHE A 38 33.23 -64.41 -88.21
C PHE A 38 32.06 -64.70 -87.23
N SER A 39 30.87 -65.19 -87.61
CA SER A 39 30.30 -65.80 -88.82
C SER A 39 28.79 -65.97 -88.50
N THR A 40 27.84 -65.42 -89.28
CA THR A 40 27.05 -66.10 -90.34
C THR A 40 25.73 -66.76 -89.86
N GLY A 41 24.69 -66.61 -90.68
CA GLY A 41 23.42 -67.34 -90.64
C GLY A 41 22.22 -66.41 -90.83
N ASP A 42 21.93 -65.92 -92.05
CA ASP A 42 20.99 -66.49 -93.05
C ASP A 42 19.61 -66.81 -92.45
N VAL A 43 18.48 -66.32 -92.99
CA VAL A 43 17.79 -66.90 -94.17
C VAL A 43 16.55 -66.03 -94.53
N TYR A 44 16.38 -65.76 -95.84
CA TYR A 44 15.15 -65.46 -96.62
C TYR A 44 14.13 -64.39 -96.14
N ASN A 45 13.84 -63.39 -96.97
CA ASN A 45 12.81 -63.50 -98.01
C ASN A 45 12.71 -62.21 -98.85
N SER A 46 12.61 -62.41 -100.15
CA SER A 46 12.46 -61.42 -101.20
C SER A 46 11.02 -60.92 -101.35
N SER A 47 10.93 -59.66 -101.79
CA SER A 47 9.89 -59.06 -102.65
C SER A 47 8.46 -58.90 -102.10
N LEU A 48 8.01 -57.64 -101.96
CA LEU A 48 6.97 -57.05 -102.83
C LEU A 48 6.63 -55.59 -102.44
N ARG A 49 6.85 -54.70 -103.42
CA ARG A 49 6.18 -53.44 -103.75
C ARG A 49 5.13 -52.86 -102.77
N ARG A 50 5.30 -51.57 -102.43
CA ARG A 50 4.42 -50.40 -102.74
C ARG A 50 4.46 -49.38 -101.59
N LEU A 51 5.04 -48.20 -101.88
CA LEU A 51 4.65 -46.80 -101.55
C LEU A 51 4.20 -46.42 -100.11
N PRO A 52 4.40 -45.13 -99.73
CA PRO A 52 4.79 -44.72 -98.36
C PRO A 52 3.58 -44.45 -97.44
N PRO A 53 3.84 -44.28 -96.13
CA PRO A 53 3.57 -42.96 -95.57
C PRO A 53 4.63 -42.46 -94.57
N SER A 54 4.76 -41.14 -94.58
CA SER A 54 5.38 -40.25 -93.59
C SER A 54 5.13 -40.62 -92.12
N GLY A 55 6.17 -40.51 -91.28
CA GLY A 55 6.04 -40.54 -89.82
C GLY A 55 7.30 -40.07 -89.06
N PRO A 56 7.24 -38.99 -88.26
CA PRO A 56 8.36 -38.44 -87.49
C PRO A 56 8.52 -39.13 -86.12
N PHE A 57 8.60 -40.47 -86.09
CA PHE A 57 8.58 -41.23 -84.83
C PHE A 57 9.91 -41.94 -84.47
N LEU A 58 10.91 -41.93 -85.34
CA LEU A 58 12.17 -42.70 -85.12
C LEU A 58 13.38 -41.88 -84.64
N ARG A 59 13.21 -40.61 -84.26
CA ARG A 59 14.28 -39.83 -83.58
C ARG A 59 14.27 -39.95 -82.06
N SER A 60 13.20 -40.46 -81.44
CA SER A 60 13.08 -40.58 -79.98
C SER A 60 13.90 -41.73 -79.39
N LEU A 61 14.03 -42.84 -80.12
CA LEU A 61 14.65 -44.07 -79.58
C LEU A 61 16.20 -44.10 -79.63
N ARG A 62 16.86 -43.09 -80.20
CA ARG A 62 18.35 -43.00 -80.20
C ARG A 62 18.94 -42.07 -79.15
N SER A 63 18.13 -41.47 -78.28
CA SER A 63 18.60 -40.59 -77.20
C SER A 63 18.86 -41.29 -75.87
N LEU A 64 18.58 -42.60 -75.77
CA LEU A 64 18.68 -43.36 -74.52
C LEU A 64 20.00 -44.12 -74.32
N GLU A 65 20.95 -44.03 -75.25
CA GLU A 65 22.22 -44.79 -75.17
C GLU A 65 23.45 -43.91 -74.89
N GLY A 66 23.24 -42.64 -74.58
CA GLY A 66 24.30 -41.67 -74.25
C GLY A 66 24.19 -41.04 -72.85
N ASP A 67 23.30 -41.54 -71.99
CA ASP A 67 23.15 -40.94 -70.65
C ASP A 67 24.13 -41.61 -69.68
N ARG A 68 25.17 -40.86 -69.32
CA ARG A 68 26.10 -41.25 -68.24
C ARG A 68 25.32 -41.20 -66.93
N PHE A 69 24.60 -42.27 -66.61
CA PHE A 69 23.69 -42.45 -65.47
C PHE A 69 24.25 -41.90 -64.15
N LEU A 70 25.57 -41.94 -63.97
CA LEU A 70 26.25 -41.37 -62.80
C LEU A 70 26.12 -39.84 -62.69
N ARG A 71 26.20 -39.07 -63.78
CA ARG A 71 26.14 -37.59 -63.72
C ARG A 71 24.72 -37.07 -63.49
N SER A 72 23.72 -37.73 -64.08
CA SER A 72 22.31 -37.44 -63.80
C SER A 72 21.94 -37.87 -62.38
N ALA A 73 22.41 -39.03 -61.91
CA ALA A 73 22.22 -39.47 -60.52
C ALA A 73 22.88 -38.53 -59.49
N PHE A 74 24.09 -38.03 -59.73
CA PHE A 74 24.74 -37.05 -58.83
C PHE A 74 23.97 -35.72 -58.77
N LYS A 75 23.46 -35.22 -59.91
CA LYS A 75 22.62 -34.02 -59.92
C LYS A 75 21.31 -34.24 -59.17
N LEU A 76 20.68 -35.40 -59.34
CA LEU A 76 19.43 -35.76 -58.66
C LEU A 76 19.65 -35.93 -57.15
N SER A 77 20.74 -36.58 -56.74
CA SER A 77 21.14 -36.73 -55.33
C SER A 77 21.44 -35.37 -54.68
N PHE A 78 22.13 -34.46 -55.37
CA PHE A 78 22.36 -33.10 -54.89
C PHE A 78 21.05 -32.33 -54.70
N VAL A 79 20.12 -32.41 -55.66
CA VAL A 79 18.79 -31.80 -55.55
C VAL A 79 18.01 -32.38 -54.38
N VAL A 80 18.04 -33.71 -54.19
CA VAL A 80 17.40 -34.38 -53.05
C VAL A 80 18.02 -33.96 -51.73
N LEU A 81 19.34 -33.81 -51.65
CA LEU A 81 20.04 -33.38 -50.43
C LEU A 81 19.71 -31.93 -50.08
N VAL A 82 19.67 -31.03 -51.07
CA VAL A 82 19.24 -29.64 -50.88
C VAL A 82 17.77 -29.57 -50.46
N LEU A 83 16.88 -30.35 -51.08
CA LEU A 83 15.47 -30.45 -50.68
C LEU A 83 15.33 -31.01 -49.26
N ALA A 84 16.08 -32.04 -48.91
CA ALA A 84 16.08 -32.62 -47.57
C ALA A 84 16.59 -31.60 -46.54
N GLY A 85 17.66 -30.85 -46.85
CA GLY A 85 18.17 -29.77 -46.01
C GLY A 85 17.17 -28.63 -45.85
N TRP A 86 16.49 -28.24 -46.93
CA TRP A 86 15.46 -27.20 -46.93
C TRP A 86 14.22 -27.62 -46.15
N LEU A 87 13.74 -28.86 -46.32
CA LEU A 87 12.65 -29.43 -45.52
C LEU A 87 13.06 -29.54 -44.05
N THR A 88 14.25 -30.06 -43.76
CA THR A 88 14.75 -30.15 -42.39
C THR A 88 14.77 -28.77 -41.74
N TRP A 89 15.30 -27.75 -42.43
CA TRP A 89 15.25 -26.38 -41.95
C TRP A 89 13.81 -25.85 -41.80
N ALA A 90 12.93 -26.09 -42.77
CA ALA A 90 11.55 -25.61 -42.74
C ALA A 90 10.71 -26.24 -41.60
N PHE A 91 11.07 -27.43 -41.13
CA PHE A 91 10.43 -28.10 -39.99
C PHE A 91 11.12 -27.83 -38.65
N LEU A 92 12.45 -27.67 -38.61
CA LEU A 92 13.21 -27.45 -37.36
C LEU A 92 13.39 -25.97 -36.99
N ALA A 93 13.45 -25.07 -37.97
CA ALA A 93 13.59 -23.64 -37.69
C ALA A 93 12.37 -23.16 -36.89
N ARG A 94 12.60 -22.28 -35.91
CA ARG A 94 11.53 -21.70 -35.08
C ARG A 94 11.48 -20.20 -35.35
N VAL A 95 10.38 -19.75 -35.96
CA VAL A 95 10.10 -18.34 -36.25
C VAL A 95 9.15 -17.81 -35.19
N SER A 96 9.50 -16.67 -34.59
CA SER A 96 8.68 -15.97 -33.62
C SER A 96 7.52 -15.23 -34.30
N VAL A 97 6.30 -15.47 -33.84
CA VAL A 97 5.08 -14.78 -34.28
C VAL A 97 4.74 -13.72 -33.25
N TYR A 98 4.55 -12.49 -33.71
CA TYR A 98 4.19 -11.35 -32.88
C TYR A 98 2.71 -11.00 -33.00
N THR A 99 2.14 -10.47 -31.94
CA THR A 99 0.86 -9.74 -31.97
C THR A 99 1.12 -8.29 -31.59
N VAL A 100 0.46 -7.36 -32.26
CA VAL A 100 0.68 -5.92 -32.10
C VAL A 100 -0.56 -5.30 -31.50
N SER A 101 -0.37 -4.39 -30.55
CA SER A 101 -1.41 -3.47 -30.10
C SER A 101 -0.94 -2.06 -30.39
N ASP A 102 -1.77 -1.30 -31.10
CA ASP A 102 -1.56 0.12 -31.37
C ASP A 102 -2.06 1.01 -30.21
N SER A 103 -2.65 0.41 -29.18
CA SER A 103 -3.17 1.10 -28.01
C SER A 103 -2.47 0.60 -26.75
N ALA A 104 -1.24 1.09 -26.54
CA ALA A 104 -0.52 0.95 -25.31
C ALA A 104 -0.26 2.31 -24.65
N ARG A 105 -0.19 2.33 -23.34
CA ARG A 105 0.17 3.52 -22.56
C ARG A 105 1.00 3.16 -21.34
N LEU A 106 1.90 4.07 -20.99
CA LEU A 106 2.75 3.94 -19.82
C LEU A 106 1.99 4.47 -18.60
N GLU A 107 1.62 3.60 -17.68
CA GLU A 107 0.94 3.96 -16.44
C GLU A 107 1.86 3.72 -15.23
N VAL A 108 1.61 4.38 -14.10
CA VAL A 108 2.34 4.07 -12.87
C VAL A 108 1.75 2.78 -12.31
N ALA A 109 2.58 1.87 -11.81
CA ALA A 109 2.08 0.63 -11.20
C ALA A 109 1.19 0.88 -9.97
N ALA A 110 1.42 2.00 -9.28
CA ALA A 110 0.63 2.44 -8.15
C ALA A 110 -0.58 3.26 -8.63
N GLU A 111 -1.70 3.07 -7.95
CA GLU A 111 -2.94 3.77 -8.26
C GLU A 111 -2.77 5.29 -8.09
N VAL A 112 -3.40 6.02 -8.99
CA VAL A 112 -3.41 7.47 -8.95
C VAL A 112 -4.42 7.92 -7.90
N HIS A 113 -4.05 8.89 -7.05
CA HIS A 113 -4.91 9.34 -5.95
C HIS A 113 -5.59 10.67 -6.30
N PRO A 114 -6.93 10.72 -6.46
CA PRO A 114 -7.64 11.97 -6.60
C PRO A 114 -7.61 12.74 -5.27
N VAL A 115 -7.39 14.05 -5.36
CA VAL A 115 -7.50 14.98 -4.24
C VAL A 115 -8.80 15.74 -4.41
N GLU A 116 -9.74 15.45 -3.53
CA GLU A 116 -11.07 16.04 -3.52
C GLU A 116 -11.20 17.01 -2.36
N SER A 117 -12.09 18.00 -2.50
CA SER A 117 -12.38 18.90 -1.39
C SER A 117 -13.23 18.20 -0.34
N PRO A 118 -12.81 18.17 0.93
CA PRO A 118 -13.63 17.60 1.99
C PRO A 118 -14.77 18.53 2.42
N THR A 119 -14.74 19.83 2.07
CA THR A 119 -15.74 20.81 2.52
C THR A 119 -16.06 21.83 1.43
N THR A 120 -17.25 22.43 1.50
CA THR A 120 -17.62 23.54 0.61
C THR A 120 -17.10 24.88 1.16
N GLY A 121 -16.51 25.72 0.31
CA GLY A 121 -16.06 27.05 0.70
C GLY A 121 -15.34 27.82 -0.42
N PRO A 122 -15.17 29.15 -0.26
CA PRO A 122 -14.41 29.95 -1.20
C PRO A 122 -12.91 29.74 -1.00
N VAL A 123 -12.16 29.77 -2.10
CA VAL A 123 -10.71 29.61 -2.12
C VAL A 123 -10.03 30.93 -1.78
N VAL A 124 -9.11 30.92 -0.82
CA VAL A 124 -8.26 32.07 -0.46
C VAL A 124 -6.95 32.03 -1.23
N ALA A 125 -6.31 30.86 -1.26
CA ALA A 125 -5.01 30.68 -1.91
C ALA A 125 -4.92 29.32 -2.62
N VAL A 126 -4.18 29.31 -3.74
CA VAL A 126 -3.93 28.12 -4.56
C VAL A 126 -2.42 27.96 -4.70
N HIS A 127 -1.90 26.83 -4.22
CA HIS A 127 -0.47 26.50 -4.15
C HIS A 127 -0.13 25.27 -5.02
N MET A 128 -0.80 25.15 -6.17
CA MET A 128 -0.69 24.00 -7.06
C MET A 128 -0.41 24.43 -8.51
N VAL A 129 0.49 23.70 -9.15
CA VAL A 129 0.79 23.80 -10.58
C VAL A 129 0.86 22.39 -11.17
N VAL A 130 0.34 22.20 -12.37
CA VAL A 130 0.46 20.92 -13.11
C VAL A 130 1.94 20.54 -13.26
N GLY A 131 2.26 19.28 -12.99
CA GLY A 131 3.61 18.73 -13.05
C GLY A 131 4.48 19.07 -11.83
N GLN A 132 3.97 19.79 -10.83
CA GLN A 132 4.72 20.09 -9.60
C GLN A 132 4.87 18.85 -8.72
N GLN A 133 6.07 18.66 -8.16
CA GLN A 133 6.31 17.64 -7.14
C GLN A 133 5.75 18.09 -5.79
N VAL A 134 4.95 17.24 -5.15
CA VAL A 134 4.34 17.49 -3.86
C VAL A 134 4.68 16.39 -2.86
N LYS A 135 4.74 16.78 -1.58
CA LYS A 135 4.88 15.85 -0.47
C LYS A 135 3.52 15.58 0.20
N SER A 136 3.38 14.42 0.81
CA SER A 136 2.24 14.08 1.67
C SER A 136 2.07 15.15 2.74
N GLY A 137 0.84 15.61 2.93
CA GLY A 137 0.48 16.68 3.85
C GLY A 137 0.75 18.10 3.34
N GLN A 138 1.40 18.29 2.18
CA GLN A 138 1.61 19.62 1.60
C GLN A 138 0.26 20.27 1.25
N VAL A 139 0.06 21.52 1.68
CA VAL A 139 -1.16 22.28 1.38
C VAL A 139 -1.17 22.66 -0.09
N LEU A 140 -2.26 22.35 -0.76
CA LEU A 140 -2.45 22.63 -2.18
C LEU A 140 -3.47 23.76 -2.39
N VAL A 141 -4.55 23.77 -1.60
CA VAL A 141 -5.57 24.84 -1.61
C VAL A 141 -5.93 25.21 -0.19
N GLU A 142 -6.09 26.50 0.05
CA GLU A 142 -6.60 27.05 1.29
C GLU A 142 -7.99 27.63 1.05
N LEU A 143 -8.97 27.14 1.81
CA LEU A 143 -10.32 27.68 1.84
C LEU A 143 -10.45 28.71 2.98
N GLU A 144 -11.42 29.61 2.84
CA GLU A 144 -11.69 30.64 3.85
C GLU A 144 -12.08 30.01 5.20
N ASN A 145 -11.35 30.36 6.25
CA ASN A 145 -11.52 29.84 7.61
C ASN A 145 -11.62 30.94 8.69
N GLU A 146 -11.74 32.21 8.31
CA GLU A 146 -11.86 33.32 9.26
C GLU A 146 -13.05 33.18 10.22
N PRO A 147 -14.26 32.76 9.78
CA PRO A 147 -15.37 32.54 10.70
C PRO A 147 -15.06 31.50 11.79
N ASP A 148 -14.29 30.46 11.46
CA ASP A 148 -13.92 29.40 12.40
C ASP A 148 -12.80 29.83 13.32
N ARG A 149 -11.85 30.65 12.84
CA ARG A 149 -10.84 31.28 13.69
C ARG A 149 -11.48 32.15 14.77
N LEU A 150 -12.47 32.96 14.38
CA LEU A 150 -13.21 33.79 15.34
C LEU A 150 -13.98 32.94 16.34
N ARG A 151 -14.67 31.90 15.88
CA ARG A 151 -15.37 30.93 16.76
C ARG A 151 -14.40 30.20 17.69
N LEU A 152 -13.24 29.78 17.19
CA LEU A 152 -12.21 29.11 17.99
C LEU A 152 -11.73 30.03 19.11
N ASN A 153 -11.41 31.29 18.78
CA ASN A 153 -10.98 32.28 19.76
C ASN A 153 -12.05 32.57 20.82
N GLU A 154 -13.32 32.66 20.42
CA GLU A 154 -14.45 32.80 21.34
C GLU A 154 -14.54 31.60 22.30
N GLN A 155 -14.44 30.37 21.79
CA GLN A 155 -14.48 29.16 22.61
C GLN A 155 -13.27 29.01 23.53
N GLN A 156 -12.08 29.39 23.06
CA GLN A 156 -10.87 29.44 23.89
C GLN A 156 -11.04 30.44 25.04
N THR A 157 -11.55 31.64 24.77
CA THR A 157 -11.81 32.65 25.81
C THR A 157 -12.81 32.15 26.85
N ARG A 158 -13.87 31.45 26.43
CA ARG A 158 -14.84 30.80 27.34
C ARG A 158 -14.17 29.72 28.19
N HIS A 159 -13.34 28.87 27.57
CA HIS A 159 -12.59 27.82 28.26
C HIS A 159 -11.62 28.39 29.31
N ASP A 160 -10.88 29.44 28.96
CA ASP A 160 -9.95 30.14 29.86
C ASP A 160 -10.69 30.79 31.04
N THR A 161 -11.87 31.36 30.79
CA THR A 161 -12.72 31.92 31.85
C THR A 161 -13.15 30.83 32.84
N LEU A 162 -13.52 29.65 32.36
CA LEU A 162 -13.84 28.50 33.23
C LEU A 162 -12.62 28.03 34.02
N ALA A 163 -11.41 28.08 33.45
CA ALA A 163 -10.19 27.73 34.16
C ALA A 163 -9.90 28.69 35.34
N LEU A 164 -10.16 29.99 35.16
CA LEU A 164 -10.06 30.97 36.25
C LEU A 164 -11.09 30.73 37.36
N GLN A 165 -12.33 30.39 36.99
CA GLN A 165 -13.37 30.04 37.97
C GLN A 165 -13.01 28.77 38.74
N GLN A 166 -12.47 27.76 38.05
CA GLN A 166 -12.00 26.52 38.67
C GLN A 166 -10.91 26.81 39.72
N ASP A 167 -9.91 27.62 39.36
CA ASP A 167 -8.83 28.00 40.27
C ASP A 167 -9.33 28.80 41.49
N ALA A 168 -10.28 29.72 41.29
CA ALA A 168 -10.92 30.45 42.39
C ALA A 168 -11.66 29.50 43.36
N LEU A 169 -12.36 28.48 42.84
CA LEU A 169 -13.03 27.48 43.67
C LEU A 169 -12.06 26.57 44.41
N LEU A 170 -10.96 26.16 43.78
CA LEU A 170 -9.91 25.36 44.44
C LEU A 170 -9.34 26.10 45.64
N ARG A 171 -8.99 27.39 45.47
CA ARG A 171 -8.52 28.23 46.57
C ARG A 171 -9.56 28.40 47.68
N ARG A 172 -10.86 28.43 47.32
CA ARG A 172 -11.94 28.50 48.32
C ARG A 172 -12.08 27.19 49.10
N VAL A 173 -11.93 26.03 48.45
CA VAL A 173 -11.92 24.74 49.14
C VAL A 173 -10.74 24.65 50.10
N GLU A 174 -9.54 25.02 49.65
CA GLU A 174 -8.34 25.02 50.49
C GLU A 174 -8.48 25.94 51.71
N ALA A 175 -8.98 27.17 51.50
CA ALA A 175 -9.26 28.10 52.61
C ALA A 175 -10.25 27.50 53.64
N GLU A 176 -11.27 26.77 53.17
CA GLU A 176 -12.24 26.15 54.07
C GLU A 176 -11.65 24.95 54.82
N GLU A 177 -10.77 24.17 54.19
CA GLU A 177 -10.02 23.09 54.84
C GLU A 177 -9.10 23.62 55.94
N THR A 178 -8.41 24.74 55.70
CA THR A 178 -7.60 25.41 56.73
C THR A 178 -8.46 25.92 57.89
N THR A 179 -9.64 26.46 57.61
CA THR A 179 -10.59 26.93 58.63
C THR A 179 -11.05 25.77 59.54
N ILE A 180 -11.30 24.58 58.99
CA ILE A 180 -11.62 23.39 59.80
C ILE A 180 -10.44 22.99 60.69
N ALA A 181 -9.20 23.05 60.19
CA ALA A 181 -8.02 22.73 60.97
C ALA A 181 -7.85 23.68 62.17
N ASP A 182 -8.01 24.99 61.95
CA ASP A 182 -7.93 26.01 63.00
C ASP A 182 -9.09 25.89 64.00
N LEU A 183 -10.30 25.60 63.53
CA LEU A 183 -11.47 25.32 64.37
C LEU A 183 -11.22 24.12 65.29
N ARG A 184 -10.61 23.05 64.76
CA ARG A 184 -10.27 21.86 65.56
C ARG A 184 -9.28 22.19 66.67
N LEU A 185 -8.22 22.92 66.35
CA LEU A 185 -7.20 23.31 67.32
C LEU A 185 -7.80 24.19 68.43
N SER A 186 -8.55 25.23 68.06
CA SER A 186 -9.18 26.14 69.02
C SER A 186 -10.26 25.47 69.88
N SER A 187 -11.10 24.63 69.28
CA SER A 187 -12.13 23.88 70.01
C SER A 187 -11.53 22.86 70.97
N GLN A 188 -10.45 22.19 70.56
CA GLN A 188 -9.75 21.22 71.40
C GLN A 188 -9.16 21.89 72.66
N ALA A 189 -8.50 23.04 72.50
CA ALA A 189 -7.98 23.81 73.64
C ALA A 189 -9.11 24.25 74.61
N ALA A 190 -10.26 24.67 74.08
CA ALA A 190 -11.41 25.05 74.91
C ALA A 190 -12.02 23.85 75.67
N ILE A 191 -12.05 22.67 75.05
CA ILE A 191 -12.52 21.43 75.69
C ILE A 191 -11.54 20.99 76.78
N GLU A 192 -10.23 21.05 76.54
CA GLU A 192 -9.19 20.72 77.52
C GLU A 192 -9.27 21.64 78.74
N GLU A 193 -9.47 22.94 78.53
CA GLU A 193 -9.68 23.89 79.62
C GLU A 193 -10.96 23.55 80.43
N ALA A 194 -12.05 23.22 79.74
CA ALA A 194 -13.30 22.83 80.41
C ALA A 194 -13.16 21.51 81.19
N GLN A 195 -12.39 20.55 80.67
CA GLN A 195 -12.04 19.30 81.35
C GLN A 195 -11.26 19.55 82.63
N ALA A 196 -10.21 20.37 82.58
CA ALA A 196 -9.43 20.72 83.77
C ALA A 196 -10.30 21.37 84.87
N ARG A 197 -11.26 22.22 84.49
CA ARG A 197 -12.22 22.82 85.43
C ARG A 197 -13.20 21.78 86.01
N TYR A 198 -13.64 20.83 85.20
CA TYR A 198 -14.46 19.70 85.67
C TYR A 198 -13.71 18.84 86.68
N ASP A 199 -12.46 18.47 86.39
CA ASP A 199 -11.64 17.62 87.27
C ASP A 199 -11.45 18.27 88.65
N GLN A 200 -11.21 19.60 88.68
CA GLN A 200 -11.13 20.37 89.92
C GLN A 200 -12.46 20.34 90.71
N ALA A 201 -13.59 20.51 90.02
CA ALA A 201 -14.90 20.48 90.66
C ALA A 201 -15.30 19.07 91.13
N GLU A 202 -14.94 18.03 90.38
CA GLU A 202 -15.17 16.63 90.73
C GLU A 202 -14.36 16.23 91.96
N ALA A 203 -13.08 16.62 92.04
CA ALA A 203 -12.26 16.40 93.24
C ALA A 203 -12.89 17.06 94.49
N ALA A 204 -13.39 18.29 94.36
CA ALA A 204 -14.10 18.97 95.46
C ALA A 204 -15.42 18.26 95.84
N ALA A 205 -16.19 17.80 94.85
CA ALA A 205 -17.42 17.05 95.09
C ALA A 205 -17.17 15.70 95.77
N LEU A 206 -16.13 14.97 95.37
CA LEU A 206 -15.72 13.72 95.99
C LEU A 206 -15.31 13.94 97.45
N PHE A 207 -14.50 14.97 97.71
CA PHE A 207 -14.09 15.32 99.07
C PHE A 207 -15.31 15.66 99.94
N ALA A 208 -16.19 16.54 99.48
CA ALA A 208 -17.42 16.91 100.20
C ALA A 208 -18.33 15.70 100.43
N GLY A 209 -18.45 14.79 99.45
CA GLY A 209 -19.20 13.55 99.57
C GLY A 209 -18.66 12.60 100.64
N GLU A 210 -17.33 12.43 100.72
CA GLU A 210 -16.71 11.63 101.79
C GLU A 210 -16.88 12.27 103.17
N GLN A 211 -16.79 13.59 103.28
CA GLN A 211 -17.07 14.31 104.52
C GLN A 211 -18.53 14.12 104.96
N ALA A 212 -19.50 14.25 104.04
CA ALA A 212 -20.91 14.01 104.33
C ALA A 212 -21.17 12.56 104.78
N ARG A 213 -20.56 11.56 104.11
CA ARG A 213 -20.64 10.14 104.52
C ARG A 213 -20.09 9.91 105.92
N ARG A 214 -18.95 10.53 106.25
CA ARG A 214 -18.36 10.44 107.60
C ARG A 214 -19.29 11.07 108.64
N MET A 215 -19.82 12.25 108.36
CA MET A 215 -20.74 12.95 109.26
C MET A 215 -22.02 12.17 109.52
N LEU A 216 -22.56 11.53 108.49
CA LEU A 216 -23.73 10.65 108.60
C LEU A 216 -23.47 9.45 109.53
N ARG A 217 -22.29 8.83 109.46
CA ARG A 217 -21.89 7.74 110.38
C ARG A 217 -21.73 8.23 111.83
N LEU A 218 -21.14 9.42 112.03
CA LEU A 218 -20.97 10.02 113.36
C LEU A 218 -22.31 10.41 113.99
N HIS A 219 -23.23 10.98 113.18
CA HIS A 219 -24.59 11.30 113.62
C HIS A 219 -25.38 10.03 114.00
N ALA A 220 -25.28 8.96 113.20
CA ALA A 220 -25.88 7.66 113.54
C ALA A 220 -25.36 7.07 114.86
N SER A 221 -24.17 7.48 115.30
CA SER A 221 -23.57 7.10 116.58
C SER A 221 -23.86 8.10 117.71
N GLY A 222 -24.66 9.15 117.45
CA GLY A 222 -25.02 10.19 118.42
C GLY A 222 -23.92 11.23 118.70
N LEU A 223 -22.84 11.27 117.89
CA LEU A 223 -21.64 12.08 118.16
C LEU A 223 -21.67 13.47 117.54
N VAL A 224 -22.62 13.75 116.63
CA VAL A 224 -22.72 15.01 115.87
C VAL A 224 -24.19 15.46 115.77
N PRO A 225 -24.50 16.77 115.93
CA PRO A 225 -25.85 17.31 115.74
C PRO A 225 -26.40 17.14 114.32
N GLU A 226 -27.72 16.96 114.18
CA GLU A 226 -28.39 16.81 112.87
C GLU A 226 -28.10 17.97 111.91
N VAL A 227 -28.01 19.21 112.42
CA VAL A 227 -27.73 20.41 111.62
C VAL A 227 -26.37 20.35 110.93
N GLU A 228 -25.34 19.81 111.60
CA GLU A 228 -24.00 19.67 111.01
C GLU A 228 -23.97 18.59 109.93
N MET A 229 -24.69 17.48 110.13
CA MET A 229 -24.89 16.44 109.12
C MET A 229 -25.63 16.97 107.89
N MET A 230 -26.75 17.68 108.10
CA MET A 230 -27.53 18.28 107.01
C MET A 230 -26.70 19.29 106.22
N ARG A 231 -25.89 20.11 106.90
CA ARG A 231 -24.98 21.05 106.26
C ARG A 231 -23.94 20.35 105.39
N ALA A 232 -23.28 19.31 105.90
CA ALA A 232 -22.32 18.53 105.12
C ALA A 232 -22.97 17.87 103.88
N ASN A 233 -24.20 17.36 104.02
CA ASN A 233 -24.94 16.80 102.90
C ASN A 233 -25.35 17.88 101.87
N ALA A 234 -25.79 19.06 102.33
CA ALA A 234 -26.08 20.21 101.46
C ALA A 234 -24.83 20.66 100.68
N GLU A 235 -23.67 20.76 101.34
CA GLU A 235 -22.40 21.10 100.68
C GLU A 235 -21.99 20.03 99.65
N ALA A 236 -22.11 18.73 99.97
CA ALA A 236 -21.84 17.65 99.04
C ALA A 236 -22.75 17.69 97.80
N THR A 237 -24.06 17.87 97.99
CA THR A 237 -25.01 17.98 96.88
C THR A 237 -24.76 19.22 96.03
N GLN A 238 -24.37 20.34 96.63
CA GLN A 238 -24.00 21.57 95.91
C GLN A 238 -22.77 21.34 95.02
N HIS A 239 -21.69 20.77 95.57
CA HIS A 239 -20.49 20.48 94.79
C HIS A 239 -20.74 19.46 93.68
N ASN A 240 -21.50 18.40 93.97
CA ASN A 240 -21.88 17.41 92.96
C ASN A 240 -22.69 18.02 91.80
N SER A 241 -23.61 18.94 92.13
CA SER A 241 -24.39 19.66 91.12
C SER A 241 -23.50 20.57 90.27
N ALA A 242 -22.52 21.24 90.87
CA ALA A 242 -21.53 22.05 90.16
C ALA A 242 -20.66 21.23 89.20
N ALA A 243 -20.14 20.06 89.64
CA ALA A 243 -19.39 19.15 88.79
C ALA A 243 -20.25 18.62 87.62
N THR A 244 -21.50 18.24 87.90
CA THR A 244 -22.44 17.77 86.86
C THR A 244 -22.73 18.86 85.82
N ALA A 245 -22.87 20.12 86.24
CA ALA A 245 -23.07 21.25 85.33
C ALA A 245 -21.86 21.46 84.40
N LEU A 246 -20.63 21.34 84.92
CA LEU A 246 -19.41 21.43 84.11
C LEU A 246 -19.26 20.25 83.14
N LYS A 247 -19.61 19.04 83.56
CA LYS A 247 -19.64 17.86 82.67
C LYS A 247 -20.58 18.05 81.49
N LEU A 248 -21.76 18.63 81.74
CA LEU A 248 -22.72 18.96 80.70
C LEU A 248 -22.17 20.04 79.76
N ALA A 249 -21.43 21.03 80.29
CA ALA A 249 -20.78 22.05 79.49
C ALA A 249 -19.75 21.44 78.52
N ILE A 250 -18.91 20.51 78.97
CA ILE A 250 -17.97 19.76 78.10
C ILE A 250 -18.73 19.03 76.98
N THR A 251 -19.81 18.33 77.31
CA THR A 251 -20.62 17.61 76.33
C THR A 251 -21.25 18.54 75.29
N ARG A 252 -21.67 19.75 75.72
CA ARG A 252 -22.18 20.78 74.80
C ARG A 252 -21.08 21.32 73.89
N LEU A 253 -19.88 21.57 74.42
CA LEU A 253 -18.73 22.01 73.62
C LEU A 253 -18.33 20.98 72.57
N ASP A 254 -18.28 19.68 72.91
CA ASP A 254 -17.98 18.64 71.93
C ASP A 254 -19.05 18.52 70.83
N LYS A 255 -20.33 18.68 71.20
CA LYS A 255 -21.41 18.72 70.22
C LYS A 255 -21.33 19.93 69.30
N ASP A 256 -21.09 21.13 69.86
CA ASP A 256 -20.95 22.36 69.08
C ASP A 256 -19.76 22.27 68.10
N ARG A 257 -18.61 21.75 68.57
CA ARG A 257 -17.45 21.47 67.72
C ARG A 257 -17.82 20.57 66.54
N LYS A 258 -18.48 19.43 66.80
CA LYS A 258 -18.91 18.49 65.75
C LYS A 258 -19.87 19.12 64.77
N THR A 259 -20.88 19.84 65.26
CA THR A 259 -21.86 20.53 64.40
C THR A 259 -21.17 21.55 63.48
N ARG A 260 -20.24 22.36 64.00
CA ARG A 260 -19.50 23.31 63.18
C ARG A 260 -18.60 22.61 62.16
N GLU A 261 -17.90 21.54 62.55
CA GLU A 261 -17.09 20.75 61.62
C GLU A 261 -17.94 20.14 60.49
N ASP A 262 -19.13 19.61 60.81
CA ASP A 262 -20.04 19.04 59.83
C ASP A 262 -20.64 20.11 58.89
N GLU A 263 -20.89 21.32 59.40
CA GLU A 263 -21.32 22.47 58.60
C GLU A 263 -20.25 22.85 57.56
N HIS A 264 -19.00 23.03 58.00
CA HIS A 264 -17.89 23.32 57.07
C HIS A 264 -17.62 22.16 56.11
N ARG A 265 -17.74 20.91 56.56
CA ARG A 265 -17.61 19.74 55.66
C ARG A 265 -18.68 19.74 54.58
N THR A 266 -19.92 20.02 54.95
CA THR A 266 -21.03 20.15 53.99
C THR A 266 -20.74 21.26 52.97
N ARG A 267 -20.18 22.38 53.41
CA ARG A 267 -19.77 23.48 52.54
C ARG A 267 -18.67 23.07 51.56
N ILE A 268 -17.66 22.33 52.01
CA ILE A 268 -16.60 21.78 51.15
C ILE A 268 -17.20 20.85 50.09
N GLU A 269 -18.14 19.96 50.47
CA GLU A 269 -18.77 19.07 49.50
C GLU A 269 -19.63 19.82 48.48
N GLN A 270 -20.32 20.89 48.87
CA GLN A 270 -21.00 21.80 47.93
C GLN A 270 -20.02 22.45 46.95
N LEU A 271 -18.89 22.97 47.44
CA LEU A 271 -17.85 23.57 46.59
C LEU A 271 -17.23 22.54 45.64
N LYS A 272 -17.01 21.31 46.09
CA LYS A 272 -16.52 20.21 45.23
C LYS A 272 -17.54 19.82 44.15
N GLN A 273 -18.83 19.84 44.48
CA GLN A 273 -19.89 19.61 43.50
C GLN A 273 -19.92 20.72 42.43
N GLU A 274 -19.73 21.98 42.84
CA GLU A 274 -19.60 23.11 41.93
C GLU A 274 -18.33 23.01 41.08
N LEU A 275 -17.21 22.60 41.67
CA LEU A 275 -15.96 22.32 40.94
C LEU A 275 -16.17 21.23 39.88
N ALA A 276 -16.85 20.14 40.24
CA ALA A 276 -17.15 19.05 39.32
C ALA A 276 -18.06 19.50 38.15
N SER A 277 -19.01 20.41 38.39
CA SER A 277 -19.88 20.96 37.35
C SER A 277 -19.10 21.84 36.37
N ILE A 278 -18.22 22.72 36.86
CA ILE A 278 -17.33 23.56 36.03
C ILE A 278 -16.32 22.71 35.25
N GLN A 279 -15.76 21.67 35.87
CA GLN A 279 -14.91 20.70 35.16
C GLN A 279 -15.69 19.97 34.06
N GLY A 280 -16.97 19.65 34.31
CA GLY A 280 -17.90 19.17 33.29
C GLY A 280 -18.02 20.13 32.11
N ALA A 281 -18.34 21.40 32.39
CA ALA A 281 -18.44 22.45 31.36
C ALA A 281 -17.14 22.64 30.58
N SER A 282 -15.99 22.68 31.26
CA SER A 282 -14.66 22.80 30.64
C SER A 282 -14.36 21.66 29.67
N ARG A 283 -14.77 20.42 30.00
CA ARG A 283 -14.62 19.28 29.08
C ARG A 283 -15.50 19.41 27.85
N ILE A 284 -16.72 19.93 27.98
CA ILE A 284 -17.62 20.19 26.86
C ILE A 284 -17.00 21.25 25.94
N GLU A 285 -16.51 22.36 26.49
CA GLU A 285 -15.87 23.42 25.69
C GLU A 285 -14.60 22.94 25.00
N ARG A 286 -13.79 22.12 25.67
CA ARG A 286 -12.60 21.51 25.05
C ARG A 286 -12.96 20.59 23.87
N ALA A 287 -14.05 19.84 23.97
CA ALA A 287 -14.54 19.03 22.86
C ALA A 287 -15.07 19.91 21.70
N ALA A 288 -15.71 21.03 22.02
CA ALA A 288 -16.15 22.00 21.02
C ALA A 288 -14.98 22.65 20.28
N ILE A 289 -13.91 23.02 20.99
CA ILE A 289 -12.64 23.51 20.42
C ILE A 289 -12.07 22.48 19.44
N GLY A 290 -11.92 21.22 19.86
CA GLY A 290 -11.38 20.17 19.00
C GLY A 290 -12.19 19.93 17.73
N ARG A 291 -13.52 20.09 17.78
CA ARG A 291 -14.39 20.03 16.59
C ARG A 291 -14.09 21.18 15.63
N ILE A 292 -13.99 22.41 16.13
CA ILE A 292 -13.70 23.59 15.30
C ILE A 292 -12.31 23.47 14.67
N GLU A 293 -11.31 23.02 15.41
CA GLU A 293 -9.95 22.78 14.90
C GLU A 293 -9.95 21.73 13.78
N HIS A 294 -10.72 20.65 13.93
CA HIS A 294 -10.87 19.64 12.89
C HIS A 294 -11.52 20.21 11.62
N ASP A 295 -12.57 21.03 11.77
CA ASP A 295 -13.21 21.70 10.64
C ASP A 295 -12.27 22.72 9.97
N MET A 296 -11.38 23.38 10.73
CA MET A 296 -10.34 24.26 10.18
C MET A 296 -9.28 23.47 9.40
N GLN A 297 -8.88 22.29 9.89
CA GLN A 297 -7.94 21.41 9.16
C GLN A 297 -8.53 20.95 7.82
N ARG A 298 -9.82 20.62 7.78
CA ARG A 298 -10.52 20.24 6.54
C ARG A 298 -10.60 21.37 5.51
N ARG A 299 -10.48 22.63 5.93
CA ARG A 299 -10.39 23.80 5.02
C ARG A 299 -9.04 23.95 4.33
N GLN A 300 -8.06 23.13 4.69
CA GLN A 300 -6.78 23.06 4.01
C GLN A 300 -6.71 21.75 3.24
N ILE A 301 -6.85 21.84 1.93
CA ILE A 301 -6.81 20.68 1.04
C ILE A 301 -5.33 20.32 0.83
N ARG A 302 -4.96 19.12 1.28
CA ARG A 302 -3.56 18.64 1.31
C ARG A 302 -3.37 17.45 0.39
N ALA A 303 -2.15 17.26 -0.09
CA ALA A 303 -1.77 16.05 -0.84
C ALA A 303 -1.80 14.82 0.09
N PRO A 304 -2.48 13.72 -0.26
CA PRO A 304 -2.55 12.52 0.57
C PRO A 304 -1.23 11.74 0.57
N ILE A 305 -0.50 11.75 -0.55
CA ILE A 305 0.74 11.00 -0.76
C ILE A 305 1.81 11.88 -1.41
N ASP A 306 3.06 11.44 -1.35
CA ASP A 306 4.16 12.01 -2.13
C ASP A 306 3.98 11.67 -3.62
N GLY A 307 4.17 12.64 -4.51
CA GLY A 307 4.02 12.40 -5.95
C GLY A 307 4.09 13.66 -6.79
N GLN A 308 3.74 13.53 -8.06
CA GLN A 308 3.64 14.64 -9.00
C GLN A 308 2.16 14.97 -9.25
N LEU A 309 1.82 16.26 -9.28
CA LEU A 309 0.47 16.69 -9.66
C LEU A 309 0.25 16.46 -11.15
N GLY A 310 -0.71 15.60 -11.49
CA GLY A 310 -1.17 15.38 -12.86
C GLY A 310 -2.22 16.42 -13.24
N GLU A 311 -3.49 16.00 -13.28
CA GLU A 311 -4.61 16.90 -13.52
C GLU A 311 -4.83 17.83 -12.32
N VAL A 312 -5.03 19.12 -12.59
CA VAL A 312 -5.30 20.15 -11.59
C VAL A 312 -6.50 20.98 -12.06
N ALA A 313 -7.46 21.22 -11.16
CA ALA A 313 -8.60 22.07 -11.41
C ALA A 313 -8.16 23.54 -11.58
N ASN A 314 -8.79 24.25 -12.52
CA ASN A 314 -8.49 25.65 -12.77
C ASN A 314 -9.17 26.54 -11.71
N LEU A 315 -8.57 26.61 -10.51
CA LEU A 315 -9.05 27.40 -9.38
C LEU A 315 -8.26 28.69 -9.24
N ARG A 316 -8.95 29.75 -8.80
CA ARG A 316 -8.38 31.06 -8.46
C ARG A 316 -8.89 31.52 -7.11
N ALA A 317 -8.20 32.47 -6.47
CA ALA A 317 -8.72 33.13 -5.28
C ALA A 317 -10.14 33.70 -5.55
N GLY A 318 -11.06 33.46 -4.62
CA GLY A 318 -12.49 33.76 -4.74
C GLY A 318 -13.34 32.70 -5.44
N SER A 319 -12.74 31.63 -6.01
CA SER A 319 -13.52 30.53 -6.60
C SER A 319 -14.28 29.78 -5.51
N MET A 320 -15.50 29.34 -5.81
CA MET A 320 -16.28 28.49 -4.91
C MET A 320 -15.99 27.01 -5.21
N VAL A 321 -15.62 26.25 -4.19
CA VAL A 321 -15.39 24.80 -4.27
C VAL A 321 -16.46 24.10 -3.43
N ARG A 322 -16.99 22.98 -3.92
CA ARG A 322 -17.95 22.12 -3.21
C ARG A 322 -17.27 20.87 -2.66
N GLU A 323 -17.92 20.26 -1.67
CA GLU A 323 -17.52 18.94 -1.18
C GLU A 323 -17.53 17.90 -2.32
N ALA A 324 -16.52 17.04 -2.33
CA ALA A 324 -16.23 16.05 -3.38
C ALA A 324 -15.82 16.62 -4.76
N ASP A 325 -15.66 17.94 -4.90
CA ASP A 325 -15.09 18.49 -6.13
C ASP A 325 -13.64 17.99 -6.29
N LYS A 326 -13.32 17.43 -7.46
CA LYS A 326 -11.98 16.98 -7.83
C LYS A 326 -11.06 18.19 -8.02
N ILE A 327 -10.12 18.39 -7.11
CA ILE A 327 -9.22 19.54 -7.09
C ILE A 327 -7.93 19.24 -7.83
N ALA A 328 -7.33 18.09 -7.55
CA ALA A 328 -6.11 17.68 -8.21
C ALA A 328 -6.01 16.16 -8.25
N THR A 329 -4.98 15.64 -8.90
CA THR A 329 -4.69 14.22 -8.97
C THR A 329 -3.22 14.01 -8.72
N VAL A 330 -2.87 13.29 -7.65
CA VAL A 330 -1.47 13.02 -7.29
C VAL A 330 -1.08 11.67 -7.87
N ILE A 331 -0.07 11.70 -8.73
CA ILE A 331 0.52 10.52 -9.35
C ILE A 331 1.74 10.14 -8.50
N PRO A 332 1.74 8.97 -7.84
CA PRO A 332 2.87 8.52 -7.03
C PRO A 332 4.15 8.36 -7.87
N ASN A 333 5.29 8.61 -7.25
CA ASN A 333 6.58 8.22 -7.84
C ASN A 333 6.73 6.71 -7.71
N GLY A 334 6.89 5.98 -8.81
CA GLY A 334 6.99 4.53 -8.77
C GLY A 334 7.42 3.90 -10.09
N SER A 335 7.52 2.56 -10.11
CA SER A 335 7.84 1.81 -11.33
C SER A 335 6.69 1.95 -12.33
N LEU A 336 7.01 2.40 -13.54
CA LEU A 336 6.05 2.46 -14.64
C LEU A 336 5.78 1.05 -15.18
N ARG A 337 4.53 0.80 -15.53
CA ARG A 337 4.05 -0.40 -16.23
C ARG A 337 3.41 0.01 -17.55
N VAL A 338 3.38 -0.92 -18.48
CA VAL A 338 2.74 -0.73 -19.78
C VAL A 338 1.40 -1.40 -19.72
N ILE A 339 0.36 -0.66 -20.10
CA ILE A 339 -0.97 -1.19 -20.27
C ILE A 339 -1.27 -1.16 -21.75
N ALA A 340 -1.43 -2.34 -22.34
CA ALA A 340 -1.76 -2.52 -23.74
C ALA A 340 -3.12 -3.19 -23.87
N GLU A 341 -3.93 -2.70 -24.79
CA GLU A 341 -5.26 -3.23 -25.08
C GLU A 341 -5.25 -3.98 -26.40
N PHE A 342 -5.65 -5.25 -26.38
CA PHE A 342 -5.65 -6.11 -27.57
C PHE A 342 -7.07 -6.53 -27.92
N LEU A 343 -7.30 -6.92 -29.18
CA LEU A 343 -8.55 -7.57 -29.55
C LEU A 343 -8.65 -8.96 -28.91
N PRO A 344 -9.85 -9.42 -28.51
CA PRO A 344 -10.04 -10.72 -27.87
C PRO A 344 -9.42 -11.89 -28.65
N GLN A 345 -9.56 -11.90 -29.97
CA GLN A 345 -9.01 -12.93 -30.87
C GLN A 345 -7.47 -12.94 -30.95
N GLU A 346 -6.82 -11.84 -30.57
CA GLU A 346 -5.36 -11.69 -30.56
C GLU A 346 -4.76 -12.02 -29.19
N ALA A 347 -5.52 -11.76 -28.12
CA ALA A 347 -5.08 -11.93 -26.75
C ALA A 347 -5.49 -13.26 -26.11
N LEU A 348 -6.77 -13.64 -26.22
CA LEU A 348 -7.33 -14.79 -25.51
C LEU A 348 -6.76 -16.09 -26.09
N GLY A 349 -6.14 -16.91 -25.23
CA GLY A 349 -5.50 -18.17 -25.62
C GLY A 349 -4.15 -18.03 -26.34
N ARG A 350 -3.62 -16.80 -26.47
CA ARG A 350 -2.37 -16.51 -27.19
C ARG A 350 -1.35 -15.81 -26.29
N ILE A 351 -1.78 -14.82 -25.53
CA ILE A 351 -0.90 -14.06 -24.64
C ILE A 351 -0.83 -14.74 -23.27
N TYR A 352 0.36 -15.00 -22.74
CA TYR A 352 0.56 -15.61 -21.42
C TYR A 352 1.60 -14.82 -20.60
N GLN A 353 1.53 -14.95 -19.27
CA GLN A 353 2.52 -14.37 -18.37
C GLN A 353 3.92 -14.90 -18.70
N GLY A 354 4.92 -14.01 -18.68
CA GLY A 354 6.32 -14.30 -18.97
C GLY A 354 6.73 -14.13 -20.44
N GLN A 355 5.80 -13.87 -21.37
CA GLN A 355 6.15 -13.59 -22.76
C GLN A 355 6.95 -12.29 -22.89
N THR A 356 7.89 -12.28 -23.83
CA THR A 356 8.71 -11.10 -24.13
C THR A 356 7.97 -10.18 -25.09
N ALA A 357 8.07 -8.88 -24.82
CA ALA A 357 7.43 -7.83 -25.59
C ALA A 357 8.40 -6.67 -25.88
N ARG A 358 8.09 -5.90 -26.92
CA ARG A 358 8.77 -4.65 -27.25
C ARG A 358 7.76 -3.51 -27.26
N LEU A 359 7.99 -2.51 -26.43
CA LEU A 359 7.24 -1.26 -26.42
C LEU A 359 7.95 -0.24 -27.32
N ARG A 360 7.17 0.43 -28.16
CA ARG A 360 7.56 1.63 -28.90
C ARG A 360 6.68 2.78 -28.41
N LEU A 361 7.30 3.90 -28.02
CA LEU A 361 6.58 5.07 -27.54
C LEU A 361 6.28 6.01 -28.71
N ASP A 362 5.09 6.59 -28.71
CA ASP A 362 4.70 7.58 -29.70
C ASP A 362 5.48 8.89 -29.46
N GLY A 363 5.87 9.56 -30.54
CA GLY A 363 6.73 10.75 -30.46
C GLY A 363 8.23 10.46 -30.31
N PHE A 364 8.63 9.20 -30.05
CA PHE A 364 10.02 8.78 -30.00
C PHE A 364 10.32 7.73 -31.10
N PRO A 365 10.82 8.14 -32.28
CA PRO A 365 11.09 7.21 -33.37
C PRO A 365 12.05 6.08 -32.95
N TRP A 366 11.58 4.83 -33.10
CA TRP A 366 12.33 3.63 -32.67
C TRP A 366 13.69 3.45 -33.37
N THR A 367 13.88 4.09 -34.54
CA THR A 367 15.16 4.07 -35.26
C THR A 367 16.25 4.89 -34.55
N GLN A 368 15.85 5.90 -33.78
CA GLN A 368 16.74 6.78 -33.02
C GLN A 368 16.84 6.36 -31.55
N TYR A 369 15.69 6.04 -30.94
CA TYR A 369 15.59 5.79 -29.50
C TYR A 369 15.47 4.30 -29.13
N GLY A 370 15.39 3.41 -30.12
CA GLY A 370 15.23 1.97 -29.92
C GLY A 370 13.82 1.58 -29.46
N SER A 371 13.67 0.32 -29.04
CA SER A 371 12.45 -0.22 -28.43
C SER A 371 12.72 -0.66 -27.00
N ILE A 372 11.76 -0.42 -26.10
CA ILE A 372 11.87 -0.79 -24.69
C ILE A 372 11.47 -2.25 -24.54
N ARG A 373 12.33 -3.05 -23.90
CA ARG A 373 12.00 -4.45 -23.61
C ARG A 373 10.97 -4.51 -22.49
N ALA A 374 9.92 -5.29 -22.68
CA ALA A 374 8.88 -5.51 -21.67
C ALA A 374 8.58 -7.00 -21.52
N THR A 375 7.99 -7.37 -20.39
CA THR A 375 7.56 -8.75 -20.12
C THR A 375 6.11 -8.74 -19.66
N VAL A 376 5.30 -9.65 -20.20
CA VAL A 376 3.88 -9.78 -19.81
C VAL A 376 3.81 -10.23 -18.35
N VAL A 377 3.20 -9.39 -17.50
CA VAL A 377 2.99 -9.67 -16.08
C VAL A 377 1.62 -10.25 -15.86
N ASN A 378 0.60 -9.70 -16.51
CA ASN A 378 -0.78 -10.13 -16.33
C ASN A 378 -1.62 -9.90 -17.60
N ARG A 379 -2.69 -10.68 -17.76
CA ARG A 379 -3.70 -10.52 -18.81
C ARG A 379 -5.07 -10.63 -18.17
N ALA A 380 -5.95 -9.67 -18.41
CA ALA A 380 -7.33 -9.72 -17.96
C ALA A 380 -8.02 -11.02 -18.47
N SER A 381 -8.86 -11.60 -17.61
CA SER A 381 -9.65 -12.79 -17.94
C SER A 381 -10.89 -12.46 -18.78
N GLU A 382 -11.34 -11.21 -18.75
CA GLU A 382 -12.53 -10.71 -19.44
C GLU A 382 -12.17 -9.51 -20.33
N ALA A 383 -12.89 -9.37 -21.44
CA ALA A 383 -12.77 -8.21 -22.31
C ALA A 383 -13.71 -7.10 -21.82
N ARG A 384 -13.19 -5.90 -21.63
CA ARG A 384 -13.97 -4.69 -21.31
C ARG A 384 -13.96 -3.79 -22.54
N ASP A 385 -15.13 -3.26 -22.92
CA ASP A 385 -15.30 -2.43 -24.13
C ASP A 385 -14.78 -3.10 -25.41
N GLY A 386 -14.92 -4.44 -25.50
CA GLY A 386 -14.47 -5.22 -26.64
C GLY A 386 -12.95 -5.42 -26.73
N ARG A 387 -12.18 -5.06 -25.70
CA ARG A 387 -10.71 -5.20 -25.66
C ARG A 387 -10.24 -5.93 -24.41
N VAL A 388 -9.12 -6.63 -24.52
CA VAL A 388 -8.47 -7.36 -23.42
C VAL A 388 -7.27 -6.55 -22.94
N ARG A 389 -7.30 -6.17 -21.66
CA ARG A 389 -6.20 -5.46 -21.00
C ARG A 389 -5.05 -6.42 -20.70
N VAL A 390 -3.85 -6.06 -21.14
CA VAL A 390 -2.61 -6.78 -20.89
C VAL A 390 -1.63 -5.84 -20.18
N GLU A 391 -1.10 -6.29 -19.05
CA GLU A 391 -0.15 -5.54 -18.25
C GLU A 391 1.25 -6.09 -18.47
N LEU A 392 2.19 -5.20 -18.80
CA LEU A 392 3.58 -5.55 -19.03
C LEU A 392 4.50 -4.72 -18.12
N ALA A 393 5.54 -5.37 -17.59
CA ALA A 393 6.63 -4.69 -16.90
C ALA A 393 7.63 -4.20 -17.94
N ALA A 394 7.79 -2.88 -18.07
CA ALA A 394 8.84 -2.29 -18.90
C ALA A 394 10.17 -2.29 -18.16
N HIS A 395 11.22 -2.75 -18.84
CA HIS A 395 12.60 -2.63 -18.37
C HIS A 395 13.14 -1.29 -18.84
N LEU A 396 12.88 -0.26 -18.04
CA LEU A 396 13.33 1.10 -18.31
C LEU A 396 14.81 1.23 -17.91
N ASP A 397 15.65 1.62 -18.86
CA ASP A 397 17.06 1.93 -18.59
C ASP A 397 17.16 3.37 -18.05
N PRO A 398 17.70 3.60 -16.85
CA PRO A 398 17.90 4.94 -16.29
C PRO A 398 18.77 5.85 -17.16
N ALA A 399 19.61 5.29 -18.05
CA ALA A 399 20.47 6.03 -18.96
C ALA A 399 19.77 6.42 -20.29
N SER A 400 18.50 6.07 -20.47
CA SER A 400 17.71 6.42 -21.65
C SER A 400 17.48 7.93 -21.75
N ALA A 401 17.59 8.48 -22.96
CA ALA A 401 17.27 9.88 -23.24
C ALA A 401 15.76 10.18 -23.26
N ILE A 402 14.90 9.15 -23.12
CA ILE A 402 13.45 9.31 -23.09
C ILE A 402 12.99 9.66 -21.67
N PRO A 403 12.33 10.80 -21.45
CA PRO A 403 11.77 11.15 -20.14
C PRO A 403 10.50 10.34 -19.90
N PHE A 404 10.58 9.16 -19.28
CA PHE A 404 9.42 8.31 -19.04
C PHE A 404 8.40 8.96 -18.09
N GLN A 405 7.20 9.27 -18.59
CA GLN A 405 6.12 9.87 -17.81
C GLN A 405 4.83 9.03 -17.89
N HIS A 406 3.99 9.16 -16.88
CA HIS A 406 2.64 8.60 -16.89
C HIS A 406 1.82 9.16 -18.06
N GLY A 407 1.03 8.31 -18.70
CA GLY A 407 0.15 8.68 -19.80
C GLY A 407 0.79 8.69 -21.19
N MET A 408 2.09 8.36 -21.32
CA MET A 408 2.74 8.30 -22.63
C MET A 408 2.15 7.19 -23.50
N PRO A 409 1.59 7.49 -24.69
CA PRO A 409 1.05 6.49 -25.60
C PRO A 409 2.15 5.77 -26.38
N GLY A 410 1.82 4.61 -26.91
CA GLY A 410 2.73 3.79 -27.69
C GLY A 410 2.06 2.54 -28.26
N SER A 411 2.88 1.72 -28.92
CA SER A 411 2.50 0.41 -29.45
C SER A 411 3.35 -0.69 -28.83
N VAL A 412 2.77 -1.88 -28.65
CA VAL A 412 3.45 -3.04 -28.05
C VAL A 412 3.37 -4.23 -28.98
N GLU A 413 4.52 -4.85 -29.23
CA GLU A 413 4.64 -6.12 -29.93
C GLU A 413 4.96 -7.23 -28.92
N ILE A 414 4.09 -8.23 -28.79
CA ILE A 414 4.30 -9.39 -27.90
C ILE A 414 4.65 -10.62 -28.72
N GLU A 415 5.70 -11.36 -28.34
CA GLU A 415 6.04 -12.65 -28.93
C GLU A 415 5.12 -13.75 -28.39
N VAL A 416 4.23 -14.25 -29.25
CA VAL A 416 3.12 -15.14 -28.87
C VAL A 416 3.42 -16.62 -29.09
N GLU A 417 3.99 -16.98 -30.24
CA GLU A 417 4.21 -18.38 -30.64
C GLU A 417 5.56 -18.50 -31.37
N ARG A 418 6.27 -19.62 -31.19
CA ARG A 418 7.44 -19.99 -32.02
C ARG A 418 7.06 -21.16 -32.91
N ILE A 419 6.92 -20.91 -34.21
CA ILE A 419 6.37 -21.86 -35.18
C ILE A 419 7.39 -22.16 -36.27
N SER A 420 7.38 -23.38 -36.81
CA SER A 420 8.19 -23.70 -37.97
C SER A 420 7.66 -23.08 -39.27
N PRO A 421 8.54 -22.66 -40.20
CA PRO A 421 8.13 -22.13 -41.50
C PRO A 421 7.10 -23.01 -42.22
N ALA A 422 7.25 -24.34 -42.17
CA ALA A 422 6.30 -25.28 -42.77
C ALA A 422 4.89 -25.13 -42.18
N LYS A 423 4.76 -25.00 -40.85
CA LYS A 423 3.47 -24.84 -40.16
C LYS A 423 2.86 -23.45 -40.41
N LEU A 424 3.67 -22.40 -40.63
CA LEU A 424 3.18 -21.09 -41.05
C LEU A 424 2.58 -21.13 -42.46
N VAL A 425 3.26 -21.78 -43.41
CA VAL A 425 2.74 -21.96 -44.79
C VAL A 425 1.45 -22.77 -44.77
N LEU A 426 1.39 -23.86 -44.00
CA LEU A 426 0.16 -24.65 -43.85
C LEU A 426 -0.99 -23.84 -43.22
N ARG A 427 -0.71 -23.00 -42.21
CA ARG A 427 -1.70 -22.10 -41.60
C ARG A 427 -2.18 -21.04 -42.60
N ALA A 428 -1.29 -20.52 -43.45
CA ALA A 428 -1.64 -19.57 -44.50
C ALA A 428 -2.52 -20.21 -45.58
N VAL A 429 -2.16 -21.41 -46.05
CA VAL A 429 -2.96 -22.20 -47.01
C VAL A 429 -4.33 -22.54 -46.41
N GLY A 430 -4.38 -22.96 -45.15
CA GLY A 430 -5.64 -23.23 -44.45
C GLY A 430 -6.54 -22.01 -44.30
N LYS A 431 -5.98 -20.83 -43.99
CA LYS A 431 -6.74 -19.57 -43.98
C LYS A 431 -7.26 -19.21 -45.37
N TRP A 432 -6.48 -19.43 -46.42
CA TRP A 432 -6.88 -19.12 -47.79
C TRP A 432 -8.02 -20.02 -48.27
N VAL A 433 -7.93 -21.32 -47.99
CA VAL A 433 -9.00 -22.30 -48.28
C VAL A 433 -10.27 -22.00 -47.48
N GLY A 434 -10.14 -21.66 -46.19
CA GLY A 434 -11.29 -21.26 -45.36
C GLY A 434 -11.91 -19.92 -45.74
N ALA A 435 -11.13 -18.98 -46.28
CA ALA A 435 -11.66 -17.71 -46.81
C ALA A 435 -12.45 -17.93 -48.11
N SER A 436 -12.00 -18.83 -48.99
CA SER A 436 -12.74 -19.19 -50.20
C SER A 436 -14.03 -19.95 -49.92
N SER A 437 -14.13 -20.71 -48.83
CA SER A 437 -15.39 -21.37 -48.44
C SER A 437 -16.42 -20.40 -47.86
N ASN A 438 -16.00 -19.40 -47.08
CA ASN A 438 -16.91 -18.41 -46.50
C ASN A 438 -17.47 -17.44 -47.55
N ALA A 439 -16.73 -17.16 -48.63
CA ALA A 439 -17.20 -16.34 -49.74
C ALA A 439 -18.29 -17.02 -50.59
N MET A 440 -18.41 -18.36 -50.53
CA MET A 440 -19.43 -19.12 -51.28
C MET A 440 -20.78 -19.23 -50.54
N THR A 441 -20.79 -19.00 -49.23
CA THR A 441 -22.01 -19.04 -48.39
C THR A 441 -22.74 -17.71 -48.28
N ASP A 442 -22.12 -16.59 -48.68
CA ASP A 442 -22.71 -15.24 -48.54
C ASP A 442 -23.48 -14.77 -49.78
N SER A 443 -23.55 -15.58 -50.85
CA SER A 443 -24.32 -15.28 -52.07
C SER A 443 -25.69 -15.97 -52.14
N GLY A 444 -26.17 -16.55 -51.04
CA GLY A 444 -27.41 -17.35 -50.99
C GLY A 444 -28.54 -16.81 -50.11
N GLY A 445 -28.42 -15.59 -49.58
CA GLY A 445 -29.34 -15.04 -48.58
C GLY A 445 -29.88 -13.65 -48.90
N ASN A 446 -30.53 -13.48 -50.06
CA ASN A 446 -31.44 -12.36 -50.28
C ASN A 446 -32.65 -12.86 -51.08
N ASP A 447 -33.65 -13.38 -50.36
CA ASP A 447 -35.06 -13.34 -50.73
C ASP A 447 -35.89 -13.84 -49.53
N ARG A 448 -36.32 -12.90 -48.69
CA ARG A 448 -37.66 -12.82 -48.06
C ARG A 448 -37.80 -11.59 -47.18
#